data_AF-V9EDV3-F1
#
_entry.id   AF-V9EDV3-F1
#
_cell.length_a   1.000
_cell.length_b   1.000
_cell.length_c   1.000
_cell.angle_alpha   90.00
_cell.angle_beta   90.00
_cell.angle_gamma   90.00
#
_symmetry.space_group_name_H-M   'P 1'
#
loop_
_entity.id
_entity.type
_entity.pdbx_description
1 polymer ?
#
loop_
_entity_poly.entity_id
_entity_poly.type
_entity_poly.pdbx_seq_one_letter_code
_entity_poly.pdbx_strand_id
1 'polypeptide(L)'
;MQFVSNLVSEHACELIYEQYVYAPTKGKYNYYEPVPNVYLVQHDCDDEDALDEPKSEYSITMRDWSCSCLVMSSRLLPCRHVFFLRKALGCDNIIPT
;
A
#
# COMPACT_ATOMS: atom_id res chain seq x y z
N MET A 1 -4.15 -16.10 -3.95
CA MET A 1 -4.57 -15.23 -5.07
C MET A 1 -5.86 -15.68 -5.76
N GLN A 2 -6.25 -16.96 -5.72
CA GLN A 2 -7.44 -17.47 -6.43
C GLN A 2 -8.77 -16.72 -6.14
N PHE A 3 -8.94 -16.22 -4.91
CA PHE A 3 -10.11 -15.41 -4.54
C PHE A 3 -10.09 -14.01 -5.18
N VAL A 4 -8.92 -13.36 -5.20
CA VAL A 4 -8.73 -12.03 -5.82
C VAL A 4 -8.86 -12.13 -7.34
N SER A 5 -8.37 -13.21 -7.96
CA SER A 5 -8.48 -13.44 -9.42
C SER A 5 -9.89 -13.77 -9.90
N ASN A 6 -10.79 -14.13 -8.99
CA ASN A 6 -12.20 -14.29 -9.32
C ASN A 6 -12.96 -12.94 -9.25
N LEU A 7 -12.37 -11.91 -8.62
CA LEU A 7 -12.94 -10.57 -8.47
C LEU A 7 -12.34 -9.57 -9.48
N VAL A 8 -11.07 -9.74 -9.85
CA VAL A 8 -10.34 -8.92 -10.83
C VAL A 8 -9.66 -9.81 -11.86
N SER A 9 -9.14 -9.24 -12.96
CA SER A 9 -8.40 -10.01 -13.96
C SER A 9 -7.12 -10.65 -13.38
N GLU A 10 -6.65 -11.73 -14.01
CA GLU A 10 -5.37 -12.37 -13.65
C GLU A 10 -4.22 -11.37 -13.66
N HIS A 11 -4.19 -10.49 -14.65
CA HIS A 11 -3.19 -9.41 -14.73
C HIS A 11 -3.27 -8.43 -13.55
N ALA A 12 -4.47 -8.06 -13.11
CA ALA A 12 -4.63 -7.20 -11.93
C ALA A 12 -4.15 -7.92 -10.65
N CYS A 13 -4.31 -9.24 -10.57
CA CYS A 13 -3.77 -10.03 -9.48
C CYS A 13 -2.25 -10.03 -9.42
N GLU A 14 -1.58 -10.18 -10.57
CA GLU A 14 -0.12 -10.11 -10.64
C GLU A 14 0.38 -8.75 -10.12
N LEU A 15 -0.23 -7.65 -10.57
CA LEU A 15 0.11 -6.30 -10.11
C LEU A 15 -0.10 -6.13 -8.60
N ILE A 16 -1.23 -6.62 -8.06
CA ILE A 16 -1.49 -6.61 -6.62
C ILE A 16 -0.43 -7.44 -5.87
N TYR A 17 -0.08 -8.61 -6.39
CA TYR A 17 0.87 -9.52 -5.77
C TYR A 17 2.26 -8.88 -5.67
N GLU A 18 2.73 -8.21 -6.71
CA GLU A 18 4.00 -7.47 -6.69
C GLU A 18 4.02 -6.40 -5.59
N GLN A 19 2.93 -5.62 -5.45
CA GLN A 19 2.81 -4.63 -4.39
C GLN A 19 2.78 -5.30 -3.00
N TYR A 20 2.08 -6.42 -2.87
CA TYR A 20 1.96 -7.19 -1.62
C TYR A 20 3.29 -7.81 -1.19
N VAL A 21 4.11 -8.31 -2.11
CA VAL A 21 5.43 -8.88 -1.79
C VAL A 21 6.41 -7.79 -1.38
N TYR A 22 6.35 -6.61 -2.01
CA TYR A 22 7.24 -5.50 -1.72
C TYR A 22 7.03 -4.93 -0.30
N ALA A 23 5.77 -4.64 0.06
CA ALA A 23 5.41 -3.99 1.32
C ALA A 23 6.02 -4.63 2.59
N PRO A 24 6.03 -5.96 2.79
CA PRO A 24 6.60 -6.60 3.97
C PRO A 24 8.12 -6.88 3.89
N THR A 25 8.74 -6.82 2.72
CA THR A 25 10.15 -7.24 2.52
C THR A 25 11.10 -6.07 2.35
N LYS A 26 10.72 -5.08 1.54
CA LYS A 26 11.57 -3.95 1.14
C LYS A 26 11.07 -2.61 1.66
N GLY A 27 9.78 -2.53 1.98
CA GLY A 27 9.14 -1.32 2.48
C GLY A 27 9.68 -0.86 3.83
N LYS A 28 10.61 0.10 3.82
CA LYS A 28 11.02 0.83 5.03
C LYS A 28 10.22 2.12 5.08
N TYR A 29 9.09 2.07 5.77
CA TYR A 29 8.22 3.23 5.92
C TYR A 29 8.10 3.63 7.38
N ASN A 30 8.10 4.94 7.61
CA ASN A 30 7.60 5.55 8.84
C ASN A 30 6.14 5.95 8.62
N TYR A 31 5.33 5.88 9.67
CA TYR A 31 3.94 6.32 9.60
C TYR A 31 3.48 7.00 10.89
N TYR A 32 2.54 7.94 10.74
CA TYR A 32 1.88 8.62 11.85
C TYR A 32 0.45 9.04 11.46
N GLU A 33 -0.40 9.29 12.47
CA GLU A 33 -1.79 9.70 12.30
C GLU A 33 -1.94 11.20 12.60
N PRO A 34 -1.86 12.10 11.60
CA PRO A 34 -2.01 13.55 11.83
C PRO A 34 -3.42 13.94 12.30
N VAL A 35 -4.44 13.23 11.83
CA VAL A 35 -5.84 13.42 12.21
C VAL A 35 -6.54 12.06 12.27
N PRO A 36 -7.60 11.90 13.08
CA PRO A 36 -8.27 10.62 13.23
C PRO A 36 -8.66 9.99 11.89
N ASN A 37 -8.32 8.71 11.71
CA ASN A 37 -8.58 7.88 10.54
C ASN A 37 -7.80 8.25 9.27
N VAL A 38 -6.79 9.13 9.35
CA VAL A 38 -5.89 9.45 8.23
C VAL A 38 -4.46 9.25 8.68
N TYR A 39 -3.72 8.43 7.94
CA TYR A 39 -2.31 8.16 8.20
C TYR A 39 -1.45 8.75 7.09
N LEU A 40 -0.31 9.33 7.47
CA LEU A 40 0.75 9.67 6.54
C LEU A 40 1.82 8.58 6.60
N VAL A 41 2.22 8.08 5.44
CA VAL A 41 3.26 7.07 5.27
C VAL A 41 4.38 7.69 4.44
N GLN A 42 5.59 7.67 4.99
CA GLN A 42 6.78 8.21 4.34
C GLN A 42 7.80 7.09 4.14
N HIS A 43 8.42 7.05 2.95
CA HIS A 43 9.53 6.14 2.70
C HIS A 43 10.81 6.69 3.33
N ASP A 44 11.48 5.87 4.15
CA ASP A 44 12.66 6.25 4.92
C ASP A 44 13.98 5.89 4.22
N CYS A 45 13.92 5.30 3.02
CA CYS A 45 15.10 4.84 2.30
C CYS A 45 15.37 5.67 1.04
N ASP A 46 16.58 6.22 0.95
CA ASP A 46 17.17 6.78 -0.27
C ASP A 46 17.84 5.66 -1.12
N ASP A 47 17.19 4.49 -1.21
CA ASP A 47 17.70 3.37 -2.03
C ASP A 47 17.44 3.64 -3.51
N GLU A 48 18.43 3.44 -4.38
CA GLU A 48 18.30 3.60 -5.83
C GLU A 48 17.25 2.63 -6.42
N ASP A 49 17.03 1.48 -5.75
CA ASP A 49 16.01 0.49 -6.11
C ASP A 49 14.62 0.78 -5.48
N ALA A 50 14.43 1.94 -4.83
CA ALA A 50 13.15 2.31 -4.25
C ALA A 50 12.10 2.55 -5.34
N LEU A 51 10.91 1.95 -5.15
CA LEU A 51 9.76 2.17 -6.04
C LEU A 51 8.97 3.44 -5.69
N ASP A 52 9.26 4.04 -4.55
CA ASP A 52 8.70 5.29 -4.07
C ASP A 52 9.72 6.40 -4.22
N GLU A 53 9.23 7.62 -4.50
CA GLU A 53 10.09 8.79 -4.48
C GLU A 53 10.63 9.02 -3.05
N PRO A 54 11.94 9.30 -2.89
CA PRO A 54 12.53 9.48 -1.58
C PRO A 54 11.87 10.65 -0.85
N LYS A 55 11.56 10.44 0.44
CA LYS A 55 10.92 11.44 1.34
C LYS A 55 9.51 11.85 0.95
N SER A 56 8.93 11.29 -0.11
CA SER A 56 7.54 11.54 -0.46
C SER A 56 6.61 10.96 0.61
N GLU A 57 5.62 11.76 1.01
CA GLU A 57 4.57 11.38 1.95
C GLU A 57 3.29 11.01 1.19
N TYR A 58 2.70 9.89 1.58
CA TYR A 58 1.44 9.40 1.03
C TYR A 58 0.38 9.34 2.12
N SER A 59 -0.79 9.93 1.85
CA SER A 59 -1.93 9.90 2.77
C SER A 59 -2.79 8.67 2.53
N ILE A 60 -3.12 7.96 3.60
CA ILE A 60 -4.01 6.80 3.60
C ILE A 60 -5.22 7.09 4.46
N THR A 61 -6.41 6.97 3.88
CA THR A 61 -7.68 7.11 4.61
C THR A 61 -8.17 5.73 5.07
N MET A 62 -8.37 5.54 6.37
CA MET A 62 -8.83 4.25 6.95
C MET A 62 -10.23 3.84 6.47
N ARG A 63 -11.10 4.82 6.21
CA ARG A 63 -12.53 4.58 5.90
C ARG A 63 -12.70 3.66 4.70
N ASP A 64 -11.88 3.85 3.68
CA ASP A 64 -11.95 3.16 2.39
C ASP A 64 -10.60 2.58 1.96
N TRP A 65 -9.58 2.67 2.81
CA TRP A 65 -8.21 2.28 2.50
C TRP A 65 -7.65 2.92 1.22
N SER A 66 -8.13 4.13 0.90
CA SER A 66 -7.62 4.92 -0.22
C SER A 66 -6.24 5.48 0.11
N CYS A 67 -5.35 5.51 -0.88
CA CYS A 67 -4.01 6.07 -0.79
C CYS A 67 -3.80 7.13 -1.87
N SER A 68 -3.07 8.21 -1.56
CA SER A 68 -2.75 9.27 -2.53
C SER A 68 -1.69 8.88 -3.57
N CYS A 69 -1.04 7.71 -3.43
CA CYS A 69 0.00 7.27 -4.36
C CYS A 69 -0.56 7.01 -5.78
N LEU A 70 0.34 7.07 -6.77
CA LEU A 70 0.00 6.87 -8.18
C LEU A 70 -0.61 5.49 -8.47
N VAL A 71 -0.19 4.43 -7.78
CA VAL A 71 -0.73 3.08 -8.00
C VAL A 71 -2.23 3.06 -7.72
N MET A 72 -2.64 3.62 -6.58
CA MET A 72 -4.05 3.69 -6.22
C MET A 72 -4.81 4.65 -7.13
N SER A 73 -4.30 5.86 -7.35
CA SER A 73 -5.03 6.89 -8.09
C SER A 73 -5.17 6.59 -9.59
N SER A 74 -4.19 5.92 -10.20
CA SER A 74 -4.21 5.62 -11.64
C SER A 74 -4.75 4.21 -11.96
N ARG A 75 -4.45 3.21 -11.13
CA ARG A 75 -4.82 1.81 -11.41
C ARG A 75 -6.07 1.37 -10.66
N LEU A 76 -6.50 2.12 -9.65
CA LEU A 76 -7.59 1.75 -8.75
C LEU A 76 -7.36 0.38 -8.10
N LEU A 77 -6.08 0.04 -7.88
CA LEU A 77 -5.65 -1.20 -7.24
C LEU A 77 -5.05 -0.86 -5.87
N PRO A 78 -5.24 -1.74 -4.87
CA PRO A 78 -4.56 -1.61 -3.58
C PRO A 78 -3.05 -1.50 -3.76
N CYS A 79 -2.44 -0.54 -3.05
CA CYS A 79 -1.02 -0.26 -3.17
C CYS A 79 -0.21 -0.81 -1.98
N ARG A 80 1.12 -0.87 -2.16
CA ARG A 80 2.07 -1.30 -1.14
C ARG A 80 1.96 -0.50 0.18
N HIS A 81 1.64 0.79 0.14
CA HIS A 81 1.51 1.60 1.35
C HIS A 81 0.32 1.15 2.21
N VAL A 82 -0.81 0.83 1.56
CA VAL A 82 -2.01 0.30 2.24
C VAL A 82 -1.69 -1.06 2.87
N PHE A 83 -1.01 -1.94 2.13
CA PHE A 83 -0.61 -3.25 2.65
C PHE A 83 0.35 -3.13 3.83
N PHE A 84 1.34 -2.25 3.74
CA PHE A 84 2.26 -1.97 4.83
C PHE A 84 1.50 -1.48 6.07
N LEU A 85 0.65 -0.46 5.93
CA LEU A 85 -0.07 0.13 7.06
C LEU A 85 -1.03 -0.86 7.72
N ARG A 86 -1.79 -1.64 6.92
CA ARG A 86 -2.69 -2.69 7.44
C ARG A 86 -1.94 -3.73 8.25
N LYS A 87 -0.77 -4.15 7.77
CA LYS A 87 0.10 -5.07 8.50
C LYS A 87 0.63 -4.43 9.79
N ALA A 88 1.09 -3.18 9.73
CA ALA A 88 1.64 -2.46 10.87
C ALA A 88 0.61 -2.25 12.00
N LEU A 89 -0.66 -2.06 11.64
CA LEU A 89 -1.78 -1.91 12.58
C LEU A 89 -2.40 -3.24 13.03
N GLY A 90 -1.89 -4.37 12.55
CA GLY A 90 -2.37 -5.70 12.94
C GLY A 90 -3.75 -6.07 12.40
N CYS A 91 -4.16 -5.54 11.23
CA CYS A 91 -5.40 -5.95 10.59
C CYS A 91 -5.34 -7.42 10.16
N ASP A 92 -6.41 -8.19 10.42
CA ASP A 92 -6.50 -9.62 10.07
C ASP A 92 -6.31 -9.89 8.57
N ASN A 93 -6.86 -9.01 7.73
CA ASN A 93 -6.70 -9.05 6.28
C ASN A 93 -5.80 -7.92 5.81
N ILE A 94 -4.68 -8.25 5.16
CA ILE A 94 -3.75 -7.24 4.61
C ILE A 94 -4.28 -6.66 3.30
N ILE A 95 -4.94 -7.48 2.47
CA ILE A 95 -5.56 -7.00 1.23
C ILE A 95 -6.94 -6.43 1.59
N PRO A 96 -7.22 -5.14 1.30
CA PRO A 96 -8.56 -4.58 1.45
C PRO A 96 -9.53 -5.32 0.54
N THR A 97 -10.67 -5.74 1.09
CA THR A 97 -11.81 -6.32 0.38
C THR A 97 -12.90 -5.30 0.18
#